data_AF-A0AAE3K325-F1
#
_entry.id   AF-A0AAE3K325-F1
#
_cell.length_a   1.000
_cell.length_b   1.000
_cell.length_c   1.000
_cell.angle_alpha   90.00
_cell.angle_beta   90.00
_cell.angle_gamma   90.00
#
_symmetry.space_group_name_H-M   'P 1'
#
loop_
_entity.id
_entity.type
_entity.pdbx_description
1 polymer ?
#
loop_
_entity_poly.entity_id
_entity_poly.type
_entity_poly.pdbx_seq_one_letter_code
_entity_poly.pdbx_strand_id
1 'polypeptide(L)'
;MTDDRQALTAELYSHLKATAERPVDRDASRWIGEAEAIAGDIAGADVSPDVIGERIGHVDRLLSEIDTTGDPAADEHVDEAKRLVGEIHEALDDG
;
A
#
# COMPACT_ATOMS: atom_id res chain seq x y z
N MET A 1 -5.92 -12.98 12.84
CA MET A 1 -6.15 -13.02 11.39
C MET A 1 -6.88 -11.77 10.88
N THR A 2 -8.09 -11.45 11.32
CA THR A 2 -8.75 -10.18 10.91
C THR A 2 -8.06 -8.95 11.51
N ASP A 3 -7.73 -8.97 12.81
CA ASP A 3 -6.97 -7.88 13.45
C ASP A 3 -5.59 -7.66 12.82
N ASP A 4 -4.89 -8.74 12.44
CA ASP A 4 -3.58 -8.66 11.79
C ASP A 4 -3.68 -7.98 10.41
N ARG A 5 -4.69 -8.35 9.61
CA ARG A 5 -4.95 -7.71 8.30
C ARG A 5 -5.39 -6.25 8.43
N GLN A 6 -6.14 -5.91 9.47
CA GLN A 6 -6.47 -4.51 9.76
C GLN A 6 -5.25 -3.68 10.14
N ALA A 7 -4.33 -4.26 10.93
CA ALA A 7 -3.07 -3.62 11.27
C ALA A 7 -2.19 -3.41 10.02
N LEU A 8 -2.02 -4.45 9.20
CA LEU A 8 -1.23 -4.40 7.97
C LEU A 8 -1.76 -3.37 6.97
N THR A 9 -3.09 -3.33 6.75
CA THR A 9 -3.71 -2.35 5.83
C THR A 9 -3.59 -0.92 6.35
N ALA A 10 -3.67 -0.70 7.66
CA ALA A 10 -3.44 0.61 8.26
C ALA A 10 -1.96 1.05 8.13
N GLU A 11 -1.02 0.13 8.32
CA GLU A 11 0.41 0.39 8.16
C GLU A 11 0.76 0.71 6.70
N LEU A 12 0.24 -0.07 5.76
CA LEU A 12 0.40 0.20 4.32
C LEU A 12 -0.07 1.60 3.96
N TYR A 13 -1.26 1.99 4.41
CA TYR A 13 -1.78 3.34 4.18
C TYR A 13 -0.87 4.42 4.79
N SER A 14 -0.31 4.19 5.98
CA SER A 14 0.63 5.12 6.61
C SER A 14 1.90 5.33 5.77
N HIS A 15 2.46 4.27 5.20
CA HIS A 15 3.64 4.37 4.33
C HIS A 15 3.33 5.11 3.03
N LEU A 16 2.19 4.82 2.40
CA LEU A 16 1.77 5.50 1.17
C LEU A 16 1.55 7.00 1.41
N LYS A 17 0.89 7.36 2.51
CA LYS A 17 0.69 8.75 2.91
C LYS A 17 2.01 9.47 3.21
N ALA A 18 2.92 8.83 3.94
CA ALA A 18 4.25 9.40 4.22
C ALA A 18 5.05 9.65 2.92
N THR A 19 4.86 8.78 1.91
CA THR A 19 5.44 8.96 0.58
C THR A 19 4.81 10.15 -0.15
N ALA A 20 3.48 10.30 -0.09
CA ALA A 20 2.75 11.40 -0.75
C ALA A 20 3.06 12.79 -0.18
N GLU A 21 3.49 12.87 1.09
CA GLU A 21 3.89 14.11 1.76
C GLU A 21 5.31 14.59 1.36
N ARG A 22 6.04 13.81 0.55
CA ARG A 22 7.41 14.08 0.12
C ARG A 22 7.52 14.66 -1.30
N PRO A 23 8.62 15.37 -1.62
CA PRO A 23 8.87 15.92 -2.96
C PRO A 23 9.33 14.83 -3.93
N VAL A 24 8.40 13.96 -4.34
CA VAL A 24 8.64 12.88 -5.29
C VAL A 24 8.47 13.31 -6.74
N ASP A 25 9.01 12.52 -7.66
CA ASP A 25 8.85 12.69 -9.09
C ASP A 25 7.36 12.67 -9.50
N ARG A 26 7.03 13.45 -10.53
CA ARG A 26 5.64 13.66 -10.95
C ARG A 26 4.94 12.37 -11.38
N ASP A 27 5.67 11.47 -12.04
CA ASP A 27 5.13 10.19 -12.50
C ASP A 27 4.86 9.26 -11.30
N ALA A 28 5.80 9.19 -10.35
CA ALA A 28 5.61 8.45 -9.09
C ALA A 28 4.45 9.01 -8.26
N SER A 29 4.34 10.35 -8.15
CA SER A 29 3.26 11.02 -7.40
C SER A 29 1.87 10.59 -7.84
N ARG A 30 1.67 10.37 -9.15
CA ARG A 30 0.39 9.89 -9.67
C ARG A 30 0.06 8.49 -9.14
N TRP A 31 1.01 7.56 -9.20
CA TRP A 31 0.81 6.19 -8.75
C TRP A 31 0.63 6.10 -7.23
N ILE A 32 1.44 6.86 -6.47
CA ILE A 32 1.37 6.92 -5.00
C ILE A 32 0.01 7.43 -4.55
N GLY A 33 -0.50 8.52 -5.14
CA GLY A 33 -1.79 9.08 -4.75
C GLY A 33 -2.97 8.15 -5.02
N GLU A 34 -2.94 7.40 -6.11
CA GLU A 34 -3.97 6.39 -6.41
C GLU A 34 -3.88 5.20 -5.45
N ALA A 35 -2.67 4.72 -5.17
CA ALA A 35 -2.43 3.64 -4.21
C ALA A 35 -2.87 4.05 -2.79
N GLU A 36 -2.53 5.27 -2.35
CA GLU A 36 -2.92 5.82 -1.05
C GLU A 36 -4.44 5.86 -0.92
N ALA A 37 -5.16 6.35 -1.93
CA ALA A 37 -6.61 6.41 -1.90
C ALA A 37 -7.25 5.02 -1.75
N ILE A 38 -6.77 4.04 -2.52
CA ILE A 38 -7.26 2.66 -2.46
C ILE A 38 -6.96 2.01 -1.10
N ALA A 39 -5.75 2.20 -0.57
CA ALA A 39 -5.37 1.67 0.74
C ALA A 39 -6.19 2.34 1.87
N GLY A 40 -6.46 3.64 1.76
CA GLY A 40 -7.28 4.38 2.71
C GLY A 40 -8.72 3.87 2.81
N ASP A 41 -9.29 3.33 1.72
CA ASP A 41 -10.63 2.74 1.73
C ASP A 41 -10.74 1.48 2.59
N ILE A 42 -9.63 0.77 2.79
CA ILE A 42 -9.58 -0.51 3.55
C ILE A 42 -8.82 -0.40 4.87
N ALA A 43 -8.09 0.68 5.11
CA ALA A 43 -7.23 0.88 6.26
C ALA A 43 -8.00 0.82 7.59
N GLY A 44 -7.71 -0.21 8.40
CA GLY A 44 -8.31 -0.37 9.73
C GLY A 44 -9.82 -0.60 9.74
N ALA A 45 -10.42 -0.86 8.57
CA ALA A 45 -11.84 -1.13 8.44
C ALA A 45 -12.12 -2.63 8.54
N ASP A 46 -13.32 -3.00 9.03
CA ASP A 46 -13.78 -4.39 9.00
C ASP A 46 -14.35 -4.70 7.60
N VAL A 47 -13.44 -5.07 6.70
CA VAL A 47 -13.70 -5.35 5.29
C VAL A 47 -13.47 -6.83 5.01
N SER A 48 -14.29 -7.40 4.12
CA SER A 48 -14.17 -8.82 3.78
C SER A 48 -12.80 -9.14 3.13
N PRO A 49 -12.29 -10.36 3.33
CA PRO A 49 -11.03 -10.80 2.71
C PRO A 49 -11.02 -10.61 1.19
N ASP A 50 -12.11 -10.95 0.50
CA ASP A 50 -12.22 -10.83 -0.96
C ASP A 50 -12.02 -9.38 -1.45
N VAL A 51 -12.63 -8.43 -0.74
CA VAL A 51 -12.52 -7.00 -1.10
C VAL A 51 -11.12 -6.48 -0.80
N ILE A 52 -10.50 -6.93 0.30
CA ILE A 52 -9.10 -6.58 0.59
C ILE A 52 -8.18 -7.15 -0.48
N GLY A 53 -8.36 -8.39 -0.90
CA GLY A 53 -7.57 -8.99 -1.97
C GLY A 53 -7.68 -8.22 -3.29
N GLU A 54 -8.90 -7.84 -3.69
CA GLU A 54 -9.11 -7.01 -4.89
C GLU A 54 -8.37 -5.67 -4.80
N ARG A 55 -8.51 -4.98 -3.66
CA ARG A 55 -7.94 -3.65 -3.44
C ARG A 55 -6.41 -3.71 -3.35
N ILE A 56 -5.86 -4.68 -2.63
CA ILE A 56 -4.41 -4.84 -2.48
C ILE A 56 -3.76 -5.25 -3.81
N GLY A 57 -4.41 -6.09 -4.62
CA GLY A 57 -3.94 -6.39 -5.97
C GLY A 57 -3.86 -5.15 -6.87
N HIS A 58 -4.75 -4.17 -6.69
CA HIS A 58 -4.64 -2.88 -7.38
C HIS A 58 -3.47 -2.04 -6.88
N VAL A 59 -3.27 -1.98 -5.55
CA VAL A 59 -2.13 -1.26 -4.94
C VAL A 59 -0.81 -1.86 -5.43
N ASP A 60 -0.68 -3.19 -5.43
CA ASP A 60 0.51 -3.90 -5.91
C ASP A 60 0.88 -3.49 -7.35
N ARG A 61 -0.12 -3.52 -8.24
CA ARG A 61 0.06 -3.09 -9.64
C ARG A 61 0.54 -1.64 -9.74
N LEU A 62 -0.02 -0.72 -8.95
CA LEU A 62 0.38 0.69 -8.96
C LEU A 62 1.82 0.88 -8.45
N LEU A 63 2.19 0.17 -7.38
CA LEU A 63 3.54 0.22 -6.83
C LEU A 63 4.59 -0.40 -7.76
N SER A 64 4.20 -1.38 -8.59
CA SER A 64 5.09 -1.98 -9.58
C SER A 64 5.52 -1.02 -10.70
N GLU A 65 4.78 0.07 -10.92
CA GLU A 65 5.14 1.13 -11.88
C GLU A 65 6.16 2.13 -11.32
N ILE A 66 6.54 1.99 -10.03
CA ILE A 66 7.47 2.87 -9.34
C ILE A 66 8.81 2.14 -9.19
N ASP A 67 9.79 2.54 -10.01
CA ASP A 67 11.18 2.12 -9.87
C ASP A 67 11.93 2.95 -8.81
N THR A 68 11.71 4.28 -8.81
CA THR A 68 12.20 5.23 -7.80
C THR A 68 11.27 6.45 -7.79
N THR A 69 11.28 7.16 -6.69
CA THR A 69 10.53 8.39 -6.44
C THR A 69 11.39 9.64 -6.57
N GLY A 70 12.72 9.49 -6.73
CA GLY A 70 13.67 10.60 -6.71
C GLY A 70 13.99 11.13 -5.30
N ASP A 71 13.36 10.59 -4.25
CA ASP A 71 13.64 10.88 -2.85
C ASP A 71 13.96 9.55 -2.12
N PRO A 72 15.20 9.37 -1.62
CA PRO A 72 15.61 8.11 -1.01
C PRO A 72 14.74 7.65 0.16
N ALA A 73 14.18 8.57 0.93
CA ALA A 73 13.34 8.21 2.06
C ALA A 73 11.88 7.95 1.63
N ALA A 74 11.42 8.52 0.51
CA ALA A 74 10.19 8.06 -0.13
C ALA A 74 10.37 6.65 -0.73
N ASP A 75 11.53 6.36 -1.31
CA ASP A 75 11.87 5.01 -1.80
C ASP A 75 11.82 3.97 -0.66
N GLU A 76 12.37 4.29 0.51
CA GLU A 76 12.25 3.43 1.71
C GLU A 76 10.78 3.16 2.09
N HIS A 77 9.92 4.17 2.03
CA HIS A 77 8.49 3.97 2.32
C HIS A 77 7.79 3.13 1.23
N VAL A 78 8.15 3.29 -0.04
CA VAL A 78 7.61 2.49 -1.15
C VAL A 78 8.05 1.03 -1.05
N ASP A 79 9.31 0.77 -0.73
CA ASP A 79 9.81 -0.59 -0.54
C ASP A 79 9.10 -1.29 0.62
N GLU A 80 8.87 -0.57 1.71
CA GLU A 80 8.11 -1.09 2.84
C GLU A 80 6.63 -1.33 2.50
N ALA A 81 6.01 -0.44 1.72
CA ALA A 81 4.66 -0.64 1.21
C ALA A 81 4.57 -1.91 0.34
N LYS A 82 5.55 -2.16 -0.54
CA LYS A 82 5.63 -3.39 -1.36
C LYS A 82 5.77 -4.65 -0.49
N ARG A 83 6.56 -4.58 0.59
CA ARG A 83 6.68 -5.68 1.57
C ARG A 83 5.34 -5.99 2.23
N LEU A 84 4.65 -4.95 2.72
CA LEU A 84 3.35 -5.09 3.40
C LEU A 84 2.26 -5.66 2.48
N VAL A 85 2.24 -5.26 1.20
CA VAL A 85 1.36 -5.87 0.18
C VAL A 85 1.55 -7.39 0.11
N GLY A 86 2.81 -7.86 0.10
CA GLY A 86 3.14 -9.28 0.14
C GLY A 86 2.59 -9.98 1.39
N GLU A 87 2.81 -9.39 2.56
CA GLU A 87 2.32 -9.96 3.83
C GLU A 87 0.79 -10.01 3.90
N ILE A 88 0.11 -9.02 3.33
CA ILE A 88 -1.35 -9.04 3.25
C ILE A 88 -1.83 -10.15 2.32
N HIS A 89 -1.18 -10.37 1.18
CA HIS A 89 -1.51 -11.50 0.29
C HIS A 89 -1.32 -12.85 1.01
N GLU A 90 -0.20 -13.05 1.70
CA GLU A 90 0.04 -14.27 2.49
C GLU A 90 -1.04 -14.47 3.56
N ALA A 91 -1.41 -13.40 4.27
CA ALA A 91 -2.47 -13.44 5.28
C ALA A 91 -3.88 -13.70 4.72
N LEU A 92 -4.11 -13.46 3.42
CA LEU A 92 -5.35 -13.79 2.72
C LEU A 92 -5.37 -15.24 2.25
N ASP A 93 -4.22 -15.79 1.84
CA ASP A 93 -4.09 -17.18 1.39
C ASP A 93 -4.18 -18.19 2.54
N ASP A 94 -3.77 -17.79 3.75
CA ASP A 94 -3.82 -18.61 4.98
C ASP A 94 -5.23 -18.63 5.65
N GLY A 95 -6.20 -17.88 5.13
CA GLY A 95 -7.51 -17.60 5.74
C GLY A 95 -8.66 -18.56 5.40
#